data_AF-A0A938M9T8-F1
#
_entry.id   AF-A0A938M9T8-F1
#
_cell.length_a   1.000
_cell.length_b   1.000
_cell.length_c   1.000
_cell.angle_alpha   90.00
_cell.angle_beta   90.00
_cell.angle_gamma   90.00
#
_symmetry.space_group_name_H-M   'P 1'
#
loop_
_entity.id
_entity.type
_entity.pdbx_description
1 polymer ?
#
loop_
_entity_poly.entity_id
_entity_poly.type
_entity_poly.pdbx_seq_one_letter_code
_entity_poly.pdbx_strand_id
1 'polypeptide(L)'
;MACLLAAALFFCAPFLENLKFLADDPDWHIQATMHASVRRTILEFEQFPFRSPFVGGGFPTFGHPEDPTLSPFILPTLLFGEV
;
A
#
# COMPACT_ATOMS: atom_id res chain seq x y z
N MET A 1 30.34 20.96 8.36
CA MET A 1 29.69 19.63 8.40
C MET A 1 28.83 19.46 9.66
N ALA A 2 29.38 19.59 10.87
CA ALA A 2 28.65 19.35 12.12
C ALA A 2 27.40 20.24 12.31
N CYS A 3 27.47 21.54 11.97
CA CYS A 3 26.32 22.44 12.10
C CYS A 3 25.16 22.09 11.17
N LEU A 4 25.45 21.57 9.97
CA LEU A 4 24.41 21.12 9.02
C LEU A 4 23.73 19.86 9.52
N LEU A 5 24.51 18.92 10.08
CA LEU A 5 23.98 17.70 10.68
C LEU A 5 23.08 18.03 11.88
N ALA A 6 23.52 18.96 12.75
CA ALA A 6 22.74 19.42 13.89
C ALA A 6 21.44 20.12 13.47
N ALA A 7 21.49 20.95 12.43
CA ALA A 7 20.29 21.59 11.88
C ALA A 7 19.31 20.58 11.28
N ALA A 8 19.81 19.57 10.55
CA ALA A 8 18.99 18.50 9.98
C ALA A 8 18.34 17.65 11.08
N LEU A 9 19.08 17.27 12.12
CA LEU A 9 18.56 16.52 13.26
C LEU A 9 17.52 17.32 14.04
N PHE A 10 17.76 18.62 14.24
CA PHE A 10 16.80 19.51 14.90
C PHE A 10 15.51 19.64 14.08
N PHE A 11 15.62 19.80 12.76
CA PHE A 11 14.46 19.84 11.87
C PHE A 11 13.66 18.52 11.88
N CYS A 12 14.35 17.38 11.96
CA CYS A 12 13.70 16.07 12.00
C CYS A 12 13.22 15.66 13.41
N ALA A 13 13.61 16.37 14.48
CA ALA A 13 13.29 16.00 15.86
C ALA A 13 11.78 15.78 16.11
N PRO A 14 10.84 16.59 15.55
CA PRO A 14 9.41 16.36 15.73
C PRO A 14 8.91 15.01 15.21
N PHE A 15 9.57 14.43 14.19
CA PHE A 15 9.22 13.08 13.69
C PHE A 15 9.51 11.97 14.70
N LEU A 16 10.36 12.23 15.70
CA LEU A 16 10.68 11.27 16.77
C LEU A 16 9.69 11.34 17.94
N GLU A 17 8.83 12.36 18.01
CA GLU A 17 7.90 12.54 19.13
C GLU A 17 6.76 11.52 19.12
N ASN A 18 6.41 10.98 17.94
CA ASN A 18 5.28 10.08 17.80
C ASN A 18 5.58 8.86 16.93
N LEU A 19 6.60 8.10 17.33
CA LEU A 19 7.04 6.88 16.64
C LEU A 19 5.94 5.83 16.46
N LYS A 20 4.89 5.87 17.28
CA LYS A 20 3.76 4.93 17.24
C LYS A 20 2.88 5.07 16.00
N PHE A 21 2.82 6.26 15.40
CA PHE A 21 1.95 6.56 14.26
C PHE A 21 2.72 6.81 12.96
N LEU A 22 4.03 6.50 12.93
CA LEU A 22 4.87 6.69 11.73
C LEU A 22 4.35 5.96 10.48
N ALA A 23 3.53 4.92 10.66
CA ALA A 23 2.98 4.10 9.58
C ALA A 23 1.45 3.89 9.71
N ASP A 24 0.78 4.59 10.63
CA ASP A 24 -0.68 4.50 10.80
C ASP A 24 -1.36 5.51 9.88
N ASP A 25 -1.31 5.20 8.58
CA ASP A 25 -1.83 6.04 7.51
C ASP A 25 -3.00 5.32 6.80
N PRO A 26 -4.21 5.91 6.76
CA PRO A 26 -5.36 5.33 6.09
C PRO A 26 -5.12 5.00 4.61
N ASP A 27 -4.32 5.79 3.91
CA ASP A 27 -4.01 5.57 2.50
C ASP A 27 -3.14 4.32 2.35
N TRP A 28 -2.23 4.06 3.29
CA TRP A 28 -1.46 2.80 3.32
C TRP A 28 -2.38 1.57 3.40
N HIS A 29 -3.41 1.64 4.24
CA HIS A 29 -4.39 0.56 4.36
C HIS A 29 -5.19 0.34 3.07
N ILE A 30 -5.51 1.42 2.33
CA ILE A 30 -6.19 1.31 1.04
C ILE A 30 -5.29 0.59 0.03
N GLN A 31 -4.02 0.98 -0.06
CA GLN A 31 -3.05 0.35 -0.96
C GLN A 31 -2.88 -1.14 -0.66
N ALA A 32 -2.63 -1.48 0.61
CA ALA A 32 -2.53 -2.86 1.05
C ALA A 32 -3.80 -3.65 0.71
N THR A 33 -4.98 -3.06 0.89
CA THR A 33 -6.27 -3.69 0.56
C THR A 33 -6.43 -3.96 -0.94
N MET A 34 -6.04 -3.02 -1.81
CA MET A 34 -6.12 -3.20 -3.26
C MET A 34 -5.16 -4.31 -3.73
N HIS A 35 -3.92 -4.30 -3.22
CA HIS A 35 -2.94 -5.34 -3.47
C HIS A 35 -3.41 -6.72 -3.00
N ALA A 36 -3.93 -6.81 -1.77
CA ALA A 36 -4.51 -8.04 -1.22
C ALA A 36 -5.65 -8.56 -2.10
N SER A 37 -6.57 -7.67 -2.47
CA SER A 37 -7.72 -8.02 -3.30
C SER A 37 -7.31 -8.62 -4.64
N VAL A 38 -6.40 -7.97 -5.36
CA VAL A 38 -5.91 -8.47 -6.66
C VAL A 38 -5.21 -9.80 -6.49
N ARG A 39 -4.31 -9.91 -5.50
CA ARG A 39 -3.55 -11.14 -5.22
C ARG A 39 -4.48 -12.31 -4.96
N ARG A 40 -5.49 -12.14 -4.11
CA ARG A 40 -6.46 -13.20 -3.79
C ARG A 40 -7.28 -13.58 -5.01
N THR A 41 -7.76 -12.62 -5.81
CA THR A 41 -8.48 -12.92 -7.05
C THR A 41 -7.66 -13.76 -8.02
N ILE A 42 -6.36 -13.47 -8.16
CA ILE A 42 -5.47 -14.23 -9.05
C ILE A 42 -5.10 -15.60 -8.46
N LEU A 43 -4.67 -15.65 -7.19
CA LEU A 43 -4.10 -16.87 -6.61
C LEU A 43 -5.14 -17.84 -6.03
N GLU A 44 -6.23 -17.34 -5.46
CA GLU A 44 -7.28 -18.18 -4.87
C GLU A 44 -8.39 -18.51 -5.89
N PHE A 45 -8.73 -17.57 -6.76
CA PHE A 45 -9.86 -17.72 -7.69
C PHE A 45 -9.43 -17.93 -9.15
N GLU A 46 -8.14 -17.85 -9.47
CA GLU A 46 -7.59 -18.00 -10.83
C GLU A 46 -8.29 -17.09 -11.87
N GLN A 47 -8.70 -15.91 -11.42
CA GLN A 47 -9.48 -14.96 -12.21
C GLN A 47 -8.70 -13.68 -12.46
N PHE A 48 -9.05 -13.01 -13.56
CA PHE A 48 -8.57 -11.66 -13.79
C PHE A 48 -9.35 -10.68 -12.89
N PRO A 49 -8.66 -9.76 -12.18
CA PRO A 49 -9.23 -8.91 -11.13
C PRO A 49 -10.03 -7.71 -11.67
N PHE A 50 -11.06 -7.96 -12.48
CA PHE A 50 -11.94 -6.89 -12.98
C PHE A 50 -12.80 -6.27 -11.88
N ARG A 51 -13.14 -7.06 -10.85
CA ARG A 51 -13.91 -6.65 -9.68
C ARG A 51 -13.37 -7.31 -8.42
N SER A 52 -13.58 -6.65 -7.29
CA SER A 52 -13.27 -7.20 -5.97
C SER A 52 -14.55 -7.58 -5.23
N PRO A 53 -14.71 -8.84 -4.77
CA PRO A 53 -15.80 -9.18 -3.85
C PRO A 53 -15.57 -8.62 -2.44
N PHE A 54 -14.35 -8.18 -2.13
CA PHE A 54 -13.95 -7.73 -0.79
C PHE A 54 -14.18 -6.23 -0.59
N VAL A 55 -14.24 -5.45 -1.67
CA VAL A 55 -14.50 -4.02 -1.64
C VAL A 55 -15.95 -3.75 -2.03
N GLY A 56 -16.69 -3.08 -1.14
CA GLY A 56 -18.07 -2.63 -1.42
C GLY A 56 -19.05 -3.75 -1.82
N GLY A 57 -18.77 -5.00 -1.46
CA GLY A 57 -19.59 -6.17 -1.81
C GLY A 57 -19.50 -6.62 -3.27
N GLY A 58 -18.49 -6.16 -4.04
CA GLY A 58 -18.38 -6.52 -5.44
C GLY A 58 -17.92 -5.44 -6.40
N PHE A 59 -17.29 -4.37 -5.90
CA PHE A 59 -16.99 -3.16 -6.66
C PHE A 59 -16.00 -3.42 -7.82
N PRO A 60 -16.19 -2.81 -9.01
CA PRO A 60 -15.20 -2.86 -10.08
C PRO A 60 -13.99 -2.00 -9.71
N THR A 61 -12.96 -2.62 -9.15
CA THR A 61 -11.71 -1.91 -8.77
C THR A 61 -10.83 -1.63 -9.97
N PHE A 62 -10.97 -2.39 -11.07
CA PHE A 62 -10.17 -2.19 -12.27
C PHE A 62 -10.40 -0.80 -12.87
N GLY A 63 -9.34 0.01 -12.91
CA GLY A 63 -9.38 1.42 -13.32
C GLY A 63 -9.43 2.42 -12.17
N HIS A 64 -9.57 1.95 -10.93
CA HIS A 64 -9.29 2.79 -9.76
C HIS A 64 -7.80 3.17 -9.75
N PRO A 65 -7.42 4.42 -9.40
CA PRO A 65 -6.03 4.85 -9.41
C PRO A 65 -5.09 3.98 -8.58
N GLU A 66 -5.60 3.48 -7.46
CA GLU A 66 -4.87 2.60 -6.53
C GLU A 66 -5.02 1.10 -6.85
N ASP A 67 -5.63 0.73 -7.97
CA ASP A 67 -5.70 -0.67 -8.38
C ASP A 67 -4.36 -1.12 -9.00
N PRO A 68 -3.69 -2.13 -8.41
CA PRO A 68 -2.36 -2.52 -8.85
C PRO A 68 -2.37 -3.53 -10.01
N THR A 69 -3.53 -3.91 -10.57
CA THR A 69 -3.65 -5.01 -11.55
C THR A 69 -2.66 -4.90 -12.71
N LEU A 70 -2.47 -3.69 -13.23
CA LEU A 70 -1.54 -3.40 -14.34
C LEU A 70 -0.25 -2.70 -13.89
N SER A 71 -0.05 -2.57 -12.57
CA SER A 71 1.14 -1.98 -12.00
C SER A 71 2.31 -2.96 -12.04
N PRO A 72 3.55 -2.52 -12.30
CA PRO A 72 4.72 -3.39 -12.18
C PRO A 72 4.90 -3.93 -10.75
N PHE A 73 4.35 -3.25 -9.75
CA PHE A 73 4.39 -3.67 -8.35
C PHE A 73 3.47 -4.85 -8.04
N ILE A 74 2.64 -5.31 -8.98
CA ILE A 74 1.83 -6.51 -8.73
C ILE A 74 2.67 -7.78 -8.65
N LEU A 75 3.79 -7.85 -9.38
CA LEU A 75 4.67 -9.02 -9.38
C LEU A 75 5.24 -9.32 -8.00
N PRO A 76 5.87 -8.37 -7.28
CA PRO A 76 6.32 -8.62 -5.92
C PRO A 76 5.15 -8.95 -4.98
N THR A 77 3.97 -8.34 -5.14
CA THR A 77 2.79 -8.70 -4.35
C THR A 77 2.34 -10.14 -4.55
N LEU A 78 2.31 -10.62 -5.79
CA LEU A 78 1.96 -12.02 -6.09
C LEU A 78 2.95 -12.99 -5.42
N LEU A 79 4.24 -12.66 -5.43
CA LEU A 79 5.31 -13.51 -4.88
C LEU A 79 5.42 -13.46 -3.36
N PHE A 80 5.33 -12.28 -2.76
CA PHE A 80 5.69 -12.05 -1.35
C PHE A 80 4.50 -11.64 -0.48
N GLY A 81 3.36 -11.27 -1.07
CA GLY A 81 2.21 -10.71 -0.36
C GLY A 81 2.12 -9.18 -0.49
N GLU A 82 0.95 -8.66 -0.12
CA GLU A 82 0.72 -7.24 0.10
C GLU A 82 1.51 -6.73 1.32
N VAL A 83 1.95 -5.46 1.27
CA VAL A 83 2.66 -4.76 2.35
C VAL A 83 1.91 -3.47 2.65
#